data_AF-A0AAW0J3Y3-F1
#
_entry.id   AF-A0AAW0J3Y3-F1
#
_cell.length_a   1.000
_cell.length_b   1.000
_cell.length_c   1.000
_cell.angle_alpha   90.00
_cell.angle_beta   90.00
_cell.angle_gamma   90.00
#
_symmetry.space_group_name_H-M   'P 1'
#
loop_
_entity.id
_entity.type
_entity.pdbx_description
1 polymer ?
#
loop_
_entity_poly.entity_id
_entity_poly.type
_entity_poly.pdbx_seq_one_letter_code
_entity_poly.pdbx_strand_id
1 'polypeptide(L)'
;MLHCPQTPSKKAKFIIWEIALISQPPCTISYRVENNETSKGCADERITWVSTPDQSPDLQINAVALGHDGLYSCQIHTLRNNFQQEYSFHVIDKPQCYLLQYFSPPEVTLVQGENRTAVCEAIVGKPVAQIFWTPDGDCKMVTESHSNGTM
;
A
#
# COMPACT_ATOMS: atom_id res chain seq x y z
N MET A 1 3.06 -4.83 11.83
CA MET A 1 3.18 -5.17 13.26
C MET A 1 3.09 -3.88 14.04
N LEU A 2 2.25 -3.82 15.07
CA LEU A 2 2.12 -2.66 15.94
C LEU A 2 2.82 -2.98 17.25
N HIS A 3 3.72 -2.10 17.67
CA HIS A 3 4.54 -2.34 18.85
C HIS A 3 3.82 -1.92 20.11
N CYS A 4 3.90 -2.72 21.16
CA CYS A 4 3.43 -2.32 22.48
C CYS A 4 4.60 -1.77 23.31
N PRO A 5 4.38 -0.84 24.28
CA PRO A 5 5.47 -0.29 25.08
C PRO A 5 6.34 -1.36 25.71
N GLN A 6 7.66 -1.18 25.61
CA GLN A 6 8.60 -2.09 26.24
C GLN A 6 8.50 -1.96 27.75
N THR A 7 7.85 -2.94 28.36
CA THR A 7 7.93 -3.20 29.79
C THR A 7 8.83 -4.41 30.02
N PRO A 8 9.51 -4.52 31.17
CA PRO A 8 10.11 -5.79 31.55
C PRO A 8 8.98 -6.81 31.62
N SER A 9 8.91 -7.73 30.64
CA SER A 9 7.81 -8.70 30.49
C SER A 9 7.50 -9.47 31.77
N LYS A 10 8.51 -9.63 32.63
CA LYS A 10 8.44 -10.21 33.98
C LYS A 10 7.57 -9.45 35.00
N LYS A 11 7.08 -8.24 34.70
CA LYS A 11 6.26 -7.43 35.63
C LYS A 11 4.82 -7.22 35.15
N ALA A 12 4.49 -7.64 33.93
CA ALA A 12 3.14 -7.54 33.42
C ALA A 12 2.20 -8.51 34.17
N LYS A 13 0.98 -8.05 34.44
CA LYS A 13 -0.15 -8.89 34.90
C LYS A 13 -1.15 -9.11 33.77
N PHE A 14 -1.44 -8.03 33.04
CA PHE A 14 -2.35 -8.03 31.91
C PHE A 14 -1.73 -7.28 30.76
N ILE A 15 -1.89 -7.85 29.57
CA ILE A 15 -1.63 -7.17 28.29
C ILE A 15 -2.97 -7.16 27.57
N ILE A 16 -3.40 -6.00 27.12
CA ILE A 16 -4.69 -5.79 26.47
C ILE A 16 -4.44 -5.00 25.19
N TRP A 17 -4.99 -5.46 24.07
CA TRP A 17 -5.17 -4.63 22.89
C TRP A 17 -6.65 -4.38 22.69
N GLU A 18 -7.00 -3.10 22.68
CA GLU A 18 -8.32 -2.61 22.29
C GLU A 18 -8.25 -2.15 20.83
N ILE A 19 -9.15 -2.68 20.00
CA ILE A 19 -9.14 -2.50 18.55
C ILE A 19 -10.51 -1.94 18.16
N ALA A 20 -10.53 -0.69 17.72
CA ALA A 20 -11.72 0.01 17.27
C ALA A 20 -11.62 0.29 15.77
N LEU A 21 -12.15 -0.63 14.96
CA LEU A 21 -12.20 -0.51 13.52
C LEU A 21 -13.34 0.42 13.09
N ILE A 22 -13.18 1.17 12.00
CA ILE A 22 -14.18 2.16 11.57
C ILE A 22 -15.53 1.52 11.23
N SER A 23 -15.53 0.31 10.66
CA SER A 23 -16.71 -0.37 10.13
C SER A 23 -17.25 -1.49 11.02
N GLN A 24 -16.68 -1.70 12.21
CA GLN A 24 -17.01 -2.84 13.07
C GLN A 24 -17.08 -2.40 14.54
N PRO A 25 -17.85 -3.10 15.39
CA PRO A 25 -17.80 -2.87 16.82
C PRO A 25 -16.37 -3.10 17.36
N PRO A 26 -15.96 -2.38 18.41
CA PRO A 26 -14.65 -2.57 19.01
C PRO A 26 -14.52 -3.99 19.56
N CYS A 27 -13.33 -4.55 19.44
CA CYS A 27 -13.00 -5.86 19.97
C CYS A 27 -11.70 -5.78 20.77
N THR A 28 -11.50 -6.78 21.62
CA THR A 28 -10.34 -6.83 22.50
C THR A 28 -9.68 -8.18 22.38
N ILE A 29 -8.36 -8.17 22.35
CA ILE A 29 -7.57 -9.36 22.60
C ILE A 29 -6.79 -9.09 23.88
N SER A 30 -6.64 -10.09 24.75
CA SER A 30 -5.94 -9.90 26.01
C SER A 30 -5.21 -11.15 26.44
N TYR A 31 -4.17 -10.94 27.25
CA TYR A 31 -3.39 -11.99 27.86
C TYR A 31 -3.25 -11.75 29.35
N ARG A 32 -3.59 -12.78 30.13
CA ARG A 32 -3.45 -12.82 31.58
C ARG A 32 -2.21 -13.64 31.92
N VAL A 33 -1.19 -12.96 32.46
CA VAL A 33 0.12 -13.56 32.77
C VAL A 33 0.02 -14.61 33.88
N GLU A 34 -0.86 -14.39 34.87
CA GLU A 34 -1.02 -15.24 36.06
C GLU A 34 -1.41 -16.69 35.71
N ASN A 35 -2.32 -16.86 34.75
CA ASN A 35 -2.85 -18.16 34.35
C ASN A 35 -2.34 -18.63 32.98
N ASN A 36 -1.52 -17.83 32.30
CA ASN A 36 -1.11 -18.05 30.91
C ASN A 36 -2.32 -18.22 29.96
N GLU A 37 -3.32 -17.36 30.14
CA GLU A 37 -4.58 -17.41 29.39
C GLU A 37 -4.65 -16.29 28.36
N THR A 38 -5.01 -16.65 27.13
CA THR A 38 -5.28 -15.68 26.06
C THR A 38 -6.78 -15.64 25.75
N SER A 39 -7.36 -14.44 25.78
CA SER A 39 -8.72 -14.18 25.33
C SER A 39 -8.68 -13.50 23.97
N LYS A 40 -9.25 -14.15 22.94
CA LYS A 40 -9.40 -13.60 21.59
C LYS A 40 -10.85 -13.14 21.40
N GLY A 41 -11.11 -11.84 21.51
CA GLY A 41 -12.43 -11.25 21.32
C GLY A 41 -12.70 -10.73 19.91
N CYS A 42 -11.69 -10.68 19.03
CA CYS A 42 -11.86 -10.25 17.65
C CYS A 42 -12.21 -11.44 16.75
N ALA A 43 -13.23 -11.27 15.89
CA ALA A 43 -13.67 -12.31 14.95
C ALA A 43 -12.69 -12.50 13.78
N ASP A 44 -11.91 -11.47 13.44
CA ASP A 44 -10.92 -11.54 12.37
C ASP A 44 -9.67 -12.27 12.83
N GLU A 45 -9.51 -13.52 12.39
CA GLU A 45 -8.36 -14.37 12.75
C GLU A 45 -7.01 -13.83 12.22
N ARG A 46 -7.04 -12.88 11.29
CA ARG A 46 -5.82 -12.22 10.79
C ARG A 46 -5.21 -11.31 11.84
N ILE A 47 -6.00 -10.81 12.78
CA ILE A 47 -5.54 -10.01 13.91
C ILE A 47 -5.15 -10.99 15.02
N THR A 48 -3.85 -11.14 15.23
CA THR A 48 -3.34 -12.15 16.14
C THR A 48 -2.06 -11.71 16.83
N TRP A 49 -1.79 -12.31 17.98
CA TRP A 49 -0.47 -12.40 18.56
C TRP A 49 -0.42 -13.65 19.43
N VAL A 50 0.77 -14.21 19.62
CA VAL A 50 0.98 -15.32 20.55
C VAL A 50 1.60 -14.72 21.81
N SER A 51 0.78 -14.35 22.79
CA SER A 51 1.36 -13.78 24.01
C SER A 51 1.84 -14.90 24.90
N THR A 52 3.12 -14.82 25.20
CA THR A 52 3.73 -15.51 26.31
C THR A 52 4.58 -14.48 27.06
N PRO A 53 4.93 -14.71 28.34
CA PRO A 53 5.79 -13.79 29.09
C PRO A 53 7.17 -13.62 28.44
N ASP A 54 7.55 -14.58 27.60
CA ASP A 54 8.84 -14.64 26.92
C ASP A 54 8.81 -14.01 25.51
N GLN A 55 7.61 -13.74 24.96
CA GLN A 55 7.44 -13.14 23.64
C GLN A 55 6.96 -11.69 23.72
N SER A 56 7.20 -10.94 22.64
CA SER A 56 6.80 -9.53 22.54
C SER A 56 5.27 -9.38 22.60
N PRO A 57 4.72 -8.41 23.36
CA PRO A 57 3.28 -8.11 23.40
C PRO A 57 2.74 -7.41 22.14
N ASP A 58 3.44 -7.53 21.01
CA ASP A 58 3.15 -6.82 19.78
C ASP A 58 1.97 -7.44 19.02
N LEU A 59 1.17 -6.58 18.39
CA LEU A 59 0.02 -7.00 17.59
C LEU A 59 0.46 -7.27 16.14
N GLN A 60 0.09 -8.45 15.62
CA GLN A 60 0.27 -8.81 14.23
C GLN A 60 -1.08 -8.79 13.50
N ILE A 61 -1.07 -8.19 12.30
CA ILE A 61 -2.22 -8.18 11.39
C ILE A 61 -1.73 -8.79 10.09
N ASN A 62 -2.18 -10.02 9.82
CA ASN A 62 -1.84 -10.75 8.60
C ASN A 62 -2.72 -10.27 7.44
N ALA A 63 -2.19 -10.23 6.21
CA ALA A 63 -2.97 -9.85 5.01
C ALA A 63 -3.86 -8.60 5.23
N VAL A 64 -3.21 -7.46 5.45
CA VAL A 64 -3.88 -6.18 5.74
C VAL A 64 -4.92 -5.85 4.65
N ALA A 65 -6.13 -5.45 5.05
CA ALA A 65 -7.24 -5.09 4.19
C ALA A 65 -7.90 -3.80 4.69
N LEU A 66 -8.72 -3.17 3.84
CA LEU A 66 -9.40 -1.91 4.14
C LEU A 66 -10.24 -1.95 5.43
N GLY A 67 -10.79 -3.12 5.77
CA GLY A 67 -11.55 -3.30 7.01
C GLY A 67 -10.73 -3.17 8.29
N HIS A 68 -9.39 -3.15 8.21
CA HIS A 68 -8.51 -2.97 9.37
C HIS A 68 -8.24 -1.48 9.70
N ASP A 69 -8.80 -0.54 8.95
CA ASP A 69 -8.67 0.89 9.25
C ASP A 69 -9.34 1.23 10.59
N GLY A 70 -8.63 1.95 11.46
CA GLY A 70 -9.14 2.31 12.78
C GLY A 70 -8.06 2.60 13.82
N LEU A 71 -8.49 2.54 15.08
CA LEU A 71 -7.68 2.84 16.26
C LEU A 71 -7.26 1.55 16.96
N TYR A 72 -6.00 1.48 17.35
CA TYR A 72 -5.41 0.34 18.05
C TYR A 72 -4.70 0.83 19.31
N SER A 73 -5.09 0.32 20.46
CA SER A 73 -4.55 0.75 21.76
C SER A 73 -3.99 -0.45 22.52
N CYS A 74 -2.69 -0.42 22.83
CA CYS A 74 -2.08 -1.41 23.70
C CYS A 74 -2.01 -0.89 25.13
N GLN A 75 -2.40 -1.72 26.10
CA GLN A 75 -2.34 -1.44 27.52
C GLN A 75 -1.60 -2.57 28.24
N ILE A 76 -0.61 -2.21 29.05
CA ILE A 76 0.11 -3.13 29.94
C ILE A 76 -0.14 -2.73 31.37
N HIS A 77 -0.80 -3.61 32.13
CA HIS A 77 -1.00 -3.41 33.56
C HIS A 77 0.06 -4.16 34.35
N THR A 78 0.77 -3.46 35.21
CA THR A 78 1.73 -4.04 36.16
C THR A 78 1.26 -3.81 37.59
N LEU A 79 1.98 -4.36 38.58
CA LEU A 79 1.69 -4.14 39.99
C LEU A 79 1.78 -2.68 40.44
N ARG A 80 2.61 -1.86 39.79
CA ARG A 80 2.92 -0.48 40.22
C ARG A 80 2.46 0.57 39.23
N ASN A 81 2.51 0.27 37.94
CA ASN A 81 2.26 1.22 36.88
C ASN A 81 1.47 0.58 35.74
N ASN A 82 0.70 1.40 35.03
CA ASN A 82 0.09 1.02 33.77
C ASN A 82 0.78 1.78 32.64
N PHE A 83 0.93 1.13 31.49
CA PHE A 83 1.50 1.71 30.29
C PHE A 83 0.47 1.60 29.17
N GLN A 84 0.39 2.63 28.34
CA GLN A 84 -0.53 2.65 27.21
C GLN A 84 0.16 3.26 25.99
N GLN A 85 -0.17 2.74 24.81
CA GLN A 85 0.24 3.27 23.52
C GLN A 85 -0.91 3.15 22.54
N GLU A 86 -1.13 4.19 21.76
CA GLU A 86 -2.21 4.25 20.78
C GLU A 86 -1.66 4.46 19.37
N TYR A 87 -2.35 3.88 18.39
CA TYR A 87 -2.04 3.94 16.96
C TYR A 87 -3.31 4.21 16.16
N SER A 88 -3.28 5.26 15.35
CA SER A 88 -4.23 5.43 14.24
C SER A 88 -3.67 4.72 13.02
N PHE A 89 -4.36 3.67 12.57
CA PHE A 89 -3.93 2.82 11.48
C PHE A 89 -4.84 3.02 10.27
N HIS A 90 -4.27 3.55 9.19
CA HIS A 90 -4.99 3.85 7.96
C HIS A 90 -4.55 2.95 6.81
N VAL A 91 -5.51 2.33 6.13
CA VAL A 91 -5.26 1.42 5.01
C VAL A 91 -5.70 2.10 3.72
N ILE A 92 -4.74 2.30 2.81
CA ILE A 92 -4.97 2.97 1.53
C ILE A 92 -5.01 1.89 0.44
N ASP A 93 -6.11 1.82 -0.31
CA ASP A 93 -6.19 0.94 -1.48
C ASP A 93 -5.38 1.53 -2.63
N LYS A 94 -4.75 0.66 -3.42
CA LYS A 94 -4.09 1.09 -4.64
C LYS A 94 -5.17 1.41 -5.67
N PRO A 95 -5.17 2.61 -6.29
CA PRO A 95 -6.12 2.89 -7.34
C PRO A 95 -5.97 1.89 -8.50
N GLN A 96 -7.04 1.19 -8.84
CA GLN A 96 -7.08 0.35 -10.03
C GLN A 96 -7.34 1.24 -11.25
N CYS A 97 -6.36 1.31 -12.16
CA CYS A 97 -6.56 1.90 -13.48
C CYS A 97 -7.38 0.93 -14.33
N TYR A 98 -8.66 1.20 -14.53
CA TYR A 98 -9.45 0.51 -15.54
C TYR A 98 -9.36 1.28 -16.87
N LEU A 99 -9.01 0.58 -17.94
CA LEU A 99 -9.21 1.08 -19.30
C LEU A 99 -10.71 0.98 -19.58
N LEU A 100 -11.40 2.11 -19.69
CA LEU A 100 -12.75 2.15 -20.25
C LEU A 100 -12.66 1.78 -21.73
N GLN A 101 -12.85 0.50 -22.04
CA GLN A 101 -12.95 -0.02 -23.42
C GLN A 101 -14.13 0.58 -24.22
N TYR A 102 -14.91 1.48 -23.64
CA TYR A 102 -16.10 2.05 -24.27
C TYR A 102 -15.79 3.15 -25.30
N PHE A 103 -14.56 3.68 -25.32
CA PHE A 103 -14.12 4.53 -26.42
C PHE A 103 -13.14 3.72 -27.25
N SER A 104 -13.61 3.21 -28.41
CA SER A 104 -12.70 2.82 -29.48
C SER A 104 -11.68 3.94 -29.64
N PRO A 105 -10.37 3.65 -29.68
CA PRO A 105 -9.38 4.66 -30.00
C PRO A 105 -9.82 5.36 -31.29
N PRO A 106 -9.71 6.70 -31.36
CA PRO A 106 -10.01 7.42 -32.58
C PRO A 106 -9.20 6.80 -33.72
N GLU A 107 -9.83 6.62 -34.88
CA GLU A 107 -9.10 6.23 -36.07
C GLU A 107 -8.15 7.38 -36.44
N VAL A 108 -6.87 7.04 -36.57
CA VAL A 108 -5.80 8.00 -36.85
C VAL A 108 -5.15 7.61 -38.17
N THR A 109 -4.97 8.59 -39.05
CA THR A 109 -4.24 8.41 -40.30
C THR A 109 -2.96 9.24 -40.31
N LEU A 110 -1.87 8.62 -40.79
CA LEU A 110 -0.62 9.32 -41.04
C LEU A 110 -0.59 9.78 -42.50
N VAL A 111 -0.41 11.07 -42.73
CA VAL A 111 -0.21 11.61 -44.08
C VAL A 111 1.14 12.34 -44.17
N GLN A 112 1.80 12.19 -45.33
CA GLN A 112 3.04 12.89 -45.64
C GLN A 112 2.70 14.33 -46.05
N GLY A 113 3.10 15.30 -45.24
CA GLY A 113 2.95 16.72 -45.55
C GLY A 113 3.98 17.22 -46.58
N GLU A 114 3.66 18.33 -47.25
CA GLU A 114 4.44 18.90 -48.36
C GLU A 114 5.91 19.23 -48.02
N ASN A 115 6.25 19.39 -46.74
CA ASN A 115 7.58 19.83 -46.28
C ASN A 115 8.33 18.82 -45.39
N ARG A 116 8.25 17.51 -45.70
CA ARG A 116 8.76 16.41 -44.82
C ARG A 116 8.17 16.46 -43.40
N THR A 117 6.97 17.02 -43.27
CA THR A 117 6.23 17.08 -42.02
C THR A 117 5.36 15.84 -41.91
N ALA A 118 5.47 15.10 -40.82
CA ALA A 118 4.51 14.04 -40.50
C ALA A 118 3.28 14.68 -39.82
N VAL A 119 2.10 14.40 -40.34
CA VAL A 119 0.84 14.88 -39.77
C VAL A 119 0.05 13.68 -39.26
N CYS A 120 -0.40 13.78 -38.01
CA CYS A 120 -1.21 12.79 -37.30
C CYS A 120 -2.52 13.47 -36.92
N GLU A 121 -3.62 13.02 -37.54
CA GLU A 121 -4.95 13.59 -37.36
C GLU A 121 -5.90 12.53 -36.82
N ALA A 122 -6.66 12.89 -35.78
CA ALA A 122 -7.75 12.09 -35.25
C ALA A 122 -9.05 12.47 -35.98
N ILE A 123 -9.60 11.56 -36.78
CA ILE A 123 -10.73 11.87 -37.68
C ILE A 123 -12.07 11.87 -36.92
N VAL A 124 -12.21 11.07 -35.85
CA VAL A 124 -13.44 10.93 -35.05
C VAL A 124 -13.10 10.66 -33.58
N GLY A 125 -13.72 11.35 -32.62
CA GLY A 125 -13.60 11.02 -31.18
C GLY A 125 -14.39 11.93 -30.23
N LYS A 126 -14.96 11.35 -29.17
CA LYS A 126 -15.43 12.05 -27.96
C LYS A 126 -14.98 11.24 -26.74
N PRO A 127 -14.27 11.80 -25.75
CA PRO A 127 -13.76 13.18 -25.70
C PRO A 127 -12.66 13.45 -26.74
N VAL A 128 -12.25 14.72 -26.86
CA VAL A 128 -11.12 15.12 -27.72
C VAL A 128 -9.87 14.31 -27.33
N ALA A 129 -9.27 13.62 -28.30
CA ALA A 129 -8.09 12.82 -28.06
C ALA A 129 -6.84 13.70 -27.94
N GLN A 130 -5.97 13.36 -27.00
CA GLN A 130 -4.63 13.95 -26.91
C GLN A 130 -3.68 13.12 -27.77
N ILE A 131 -2.97 13.76 -28.70
CA ILE A 131 -2.02 13.12 -29.61
C ILE A 131 -0.61 13.35 -29.08
N PHE A 132 0.14 12.26 -28.89
CA PHE A 132 1.54 12.30 -28.47
C PHE A 132 2.42 11.68 -29.56
N TRP A 133 3.58 12.29 -29.79
CA TRP A 133 4.61 11.73 -30.66
C TRP A 133 5.67 11.05 -29.82
N THR A 134 6.01 9.82 -30.17
CA THR A 134 7.21 9.15 -29.65
C THR A 134 8.03 8.75 -30.86
N PRO A 135 9.19 9.39 -31.11
CA PRO A 135 10.09 8.91 -32.16
C PRO A 135 10.55 7.50 -31.78
N ASP A 136 10.53 6.58 -32.76
CA ASP A 136 11.19 5.27 -32.56
C ASP A 136 12.66 5.48 -32.22
N GLY A 137 13.18 4.59 -31.37
CA GLY A 137 14.39 4.79 -30.57
C GLY A 137 15.67 5.21 -31.29
N ASP A 138 16.54 5.83 -30.50
CA ASP A 138 17.96 6.17 -30.70
C ASP A 138 18.37 6.76 -32.07
N CYS A 139 18.53 8.08 -32.07
CA CYS A 139 19.33 8.80 -33.05
C CYS A 139 20.76 8.23 -33.09
N LYS A 140 21.13 7.50 -34.14
CA LYS A 140 22.54 7.34 -34.53
C LYS A 140 22.91 8.45 -35.51
N MET A 141 23.77 9.37 -35.08
CA MET A 141 24.56 10.17 -36.01
C MET A 141 25.44 9.22 -36.82
N VAL A 142 25.22 9.13 -38.13
CA VAL A 142 26.25 8.63 -39.05
C VAL A 142 27.18 9.80 -39.30
N THR A 143 28.36 9.76 -38.70
CA THR A 143 29.47 10.60 -39.12
C THR A 143 29.99 10.04 -40.46
N GLU A 144 29.71 10.73 -41.56
CA GLU A 144 30.46 10.49 -42.80
C GLU A 144 31.91 10.91 -42.56
N SER A 145 32.79 9.93 -42.41
CA SER A 145 34.22 10.15 -42.50
C SER A 145 34.60 10.13 -43.98
N HIS A 146 34.78 11.31 -44.56
CA HIS A 146 35.52 11.44 -45.82
C HIS A 146 37.00 11.14 -45.53
N SER A 147 37.39 9.87 -45.64
CA SER A 147 38.81 9.51 -45.72
C SER A 147 39.34 9.97 -47.07
N ASN A 148 40.22 10.99 -47.04
CA ASN A 148 41.04 11.37 -48.19
C ASN A 148 41.88 10.16 -48.65
N GLY A 149 41.80 9.86 -49.94
CA GLY A 149 42.66 8.90 -50.63
C GLY A 149 43.11 9.47 -51.96
N THR A 150 44.35 9.95 -51.98
CA THR A 150 45.11 10.47 -53.12
C THR A 150 45.34 9.40 -54.20
N MET A 151 45.38 9.81 -55.47
CA MET A 151 46.16 9.16 -56.52
C MET A 151 46.86 10.23 -57.35
#